data_AF-A0A949Z8V7-F1
#
_entry.id   AF-A0A949Z8V7-F1
#
_cell.length_a   1.000
_cell.length_b   1.000
_cell.length_c   1.000
_cell.angle_alpha   90.00
_cell.angle_beta   90.00
_cell.angle_gamma   90.00
#
_symmetry.space_group_name_H-M   'P 1'
#
loop_
_entity.id
_entity.type
_entity.pdbx_description
1 polymer ?
#
loop_
_entity_poly.entity_id
_entity_poly.type
_entity_poly.pdbx_seq_one_letter_code
_entity_poly.pdbx_strand_id
1 'polypeptide(L)'
;MSGKRLRRARTSSDRSAKMKQQERAGLAMRALVIFWAFFALSALLIARLYVVQIRDGRGLAANASEEQEATFDLNPKRGDIIDRFGAVFATTLPSYDVYVQPPQL
;
A
#
# COMPACT_ATOMS: atom_id res chain seq x y z
N MET A 1 -57.18 14.67 -44.51
CA MET A 1 -56.80 13.56 -43.59
C MET A 1 -55.37 13.73 -43.00
N SER A 2 -54.99 14.91 -42.48
CA SER A 2 -53.57 15.25 -42.19
C SER A 2 -53.18 15.33 -40.68
N GLY A 3 -54.07 14.99 -39.74
CA GLY A 3 -53.79 15.17 -38.30
C GLY A 3 -53.21 13.95 -37.57
N LYS A 4 -53.43 12.73 -38.07
CA LYS A 4 -53.08 11.50 -37.35
C LYS A 4 -51.58 11.17 -37.40
N ARG A 5 -50.87 11.59 -38.46
CA ARG A 5 -49.43 11.35 -38.64
C ARG A 5 -48.56 12.21 -37.72
N LEU A 6 -48.91 13.48 -37.55
CA LEU A 6 -48.20 14.42 -36.67
C LEU A 6 -48.28 14.03 -35.18
N ARG A 7 -49.43 13.53 -34.71
CA ARG A 7 -49.59 13.08 -33.32
C ARG A 7 -48.74 11.83 -33.01
N ARG A 8 -48.58 10.92 -33.98
CA ARG A 8 -47.81 9.68 -33.81
C ARG A 8 -46.31 9.94 -33.69
N ALA A 9 -45.78 10.88 -34.48
CA ALA A 9 -44.36 11.27 -34.43
C ALA A 9 -43.97 11.95 -33.10
N ARG A 10 -44.88 12.73 -32.50
CA ARG A 10 -44.65 13.39 -31.20
C ARG A 10 -44.55 12.37 -30.06
N THR A 11 -45.43 11.36 -30.08
CA THR A 11 -45.42 10.30 -29.06
C THR A 11 -44.19 9.38 -29.10
N SER A 12 -43.54 9.19 -30.25
CA SER A 12 -42.32 8.40 -30.34
C SER A 12 -41.08 9.18 -29.88
N SER A 13 -41.04 10.48 -30.19
CA SER A 13 -40.00 11.40 -29.71
C SER A 13 -40.01 11.53 -28.18
N ASP A 14 -41.18 11.74 -27.58
CA ASP A 14 -41.32 11.84 -26.12
C ASP A 14 -40.92 10.55 -25.39
N ARG A 15 -41.20 9.37 -25.99
CA ARG A 15 -40.76 8.08 -25.43
C ARG A 15 -39.25 7.92 -25.49
N SER A 16 -38.60 8.30 -26.59
CA SER A 16 -37.14 8.24 -26.72
C SER A 16 -36.44 9.20 -25.76
N ALA A 17 -36.98 10.41 -25.58
CA ALA A 17 -36.47 11.37 -24.60
C ALA A 17 -36.57 10.84 -23.17
N LYS A 18 -37.72 10.23 -22.80
CA LYS A 18 -37.90 9.59 -21.48
C LYS A 18 -36.95 8.41 -21.26
N MET A 19 -36.72 7.56 -22.26
CA MET A 19 -35.74 6.46 -22.14
C MET A 19 -34.32 7.00 -21.91
N LYS A 20 -33.88 7.99 -22.69
CA LYS A 20 -32.57 8.63 -22.49
C LYS A 20 -32.42 9.27 -21.11
N GLN A 21 -33.49 9.87 -20.59
CA GLN A 21 -33.50 10.44 -19.24
C GLN A 21 -33.42 9.36 -18.15
N GLN A 22 -34.11 8.23 -18.34
CA GLN A 22 -34.03 7.08 -17.44
C GLN A 22 -32.64 6.43 -17.45
N GLU A 23 -32.01 6.29 -18.62
CA GLU A 23 -30.64 5.78 -18.75
C GLU A 23 -29.63 6.70 -18.03
N ARG A 24 -29.74 8.02 -18.25
CA ARG A 24 -28.89 9.01 -17.56
C ARG A 24 -29.08 8.99 -16.05
N ALA A 25 -30.32 8.84 -15.57
CA ALA A 25 -30.60 8.73 -14.14
C ALA A 25 -30.00 7.45 -13.53
N GLY A 26 -30.07 6.31 -14.24
CA GLY A 26 -29.42 5.07 -13.83
C GLY A 26 -27.90 5.17 -13.78
N LEU A 27 -27.28 5.81 -14.78
CA LEU A 27 -25.84 6.07 -14.80
C LEU A 27 -25.41 7.02 -13.68
N ALA A 28 -26.17 8.10 -13.44
CA ALA A 28 -25.91 9.05 -12.37
C ALA A 28 -25.99 8.39 -10.98
N MET A 29 -26.99 7.53 -10.74
CA MET A 29 -27.09 6.78 -9.49
C MET A 29 -25.91 5.84 -9.27
N ARG A 30 -25.46 5.13 -10.31
CA ARG A 30 -24.26 4.27 -10.23
C ARG A 30 -23.01 5.09 -9.91
N ALA A 31 -22.83 6.22 -10.57
CA ALA A 31 -21.72 7.13 -10.30
C ALA A 31 -21.75 7.67 -8.86
N LEU A 32 -22.94 8.02 -8.35
CA LEU A 32 -23.13 8.47 -6.98
C LEU A 32 -22.75 7.38 -5.96
N VAL A 33 -23.19 6.13 -6.20
CA VAL A 33 -22.83 4.99 -5.33
C VAL A 33 -21.32 4.76 -5.32
N ILE A 34 -20.69 4.76 -6.49
CA ILE A 34 -19.23 4.61 -6.60
C ILE A 34 -18.51 5.75 -5.87
N PHE A 35 -18.96 6.99 -6.06
CA PHE A 35 -18.39 8.16 -5.38
C PHE A 35 -18.45 8.00 -3.87
N TRP A 36 -19.61 7.64 -3.30
CA TRP A 36 -19.75 7.46 -1.86
C TRP A 36 -18.92 6.28 -1.33
N ALA A 37 -18.78 5.20 -2.10
CA ALA A 37 -17.91 4.09 -1.73
C ALA A 37 -16.45 4.53 -1.61
N PHE A 38 -15.93 5.25 -2.61
CA PHE A 38 -14.58 5.80 -2.56
C PHE A 38 -14.41 6.85 -1.45
N PHE A 39 -15.40 7.72 -1.27
CA PHE A 39 -15.39 8.71 -0.20
C PHE A 39 -15.30 8.06 1.18
N ALA A 40 -16.10 7.01 1.44
CA ALA A 40 -16.06 6.27 2.69
C ALA A 40 -14.71 5.58 2.90
N LEU A 41 -14.13 4.98 1.86
CA LEU A 41 -12.80 4.38 1.92
C LEU A 41 -11.73 5.43 2.24
N SER A 42 -11.74 6.58 1.55
CA SER A 42 -10.80 7.68 1.82
C SER A 42 -10.95 8.22 3.24
N ALA A 43 -12.19 8.40 3.73
CA ALA A 43 -12.43 8.85 5.09
C ALA A 43 -11.88 7.86 6.13
N LEU A 44 -12.04 6.56 5.90
CA LEU A 44 -11.48 5.52 6.76
C LEU A 44 -9.95 5.56 6.78
N LEU A 45 -9.31 5.74 5.63
CA LEU A 45 -7.85 5.87 5.55
C LEU A 45 -7.34 7.12 6.26
N ILE A 46 -8.02 8.26 6.11
CA ILE A 46 -7.68 9.50 6.81
C ILE A 46 -7.82 9.32 8.33
N ALA A 47 -8.91 8.69 8.79
CA ALA A 47 -9.10 8.39 10.20
C ALA A 47 -7.99 7.47 10.74
N ARG A 48 -7.63 6.43 9.99
CA ARG A 48 -6.52 5.53 10.37
C ARG A 48 -5.20 6.30 10.43
N LEU A 49 -4.94 7.19 9.47
CA LEU A 49 -3.74 8.01 9.44
C LEU A 49 -3.67 8.94 10.66
N TYR A 50 -4.79 9.58 11.02
CA TYR A 50 -4.90 10.41 12.22
C TYR A 50 -4.51 9.62 13.47
N VAL A 51 -5.03 8.39 13.63
CA VAL A 51 -4.67 7.52 14.75
C VAL A 51 -3.17 7.23 14.78
N VAL A 52 -2.59 6.78 13.66
CA VAL A 52 -1.15 6.45 13.61
C VAL A 52 -0.29 7.68 13.87
N GLN A 53 -0.62 8.84 13.32
CA GLN A 53 0.20 10.04 13.44
C GLN A 53 0.07 10.73 14.82
N ILE A 54 -1.15 10.85 15.35
CA ILE A 54 -1.39 11.66 16.55
C ILE A 54 -1.35 10.82 17.82
N ARG A 55 -1.88 9.59 17.77
CA ARG A 55 -1.84 8.69 18.93
C ARG A 55 -0.49 7.98 19.03
N ASP A 56 -0.05 7.37 17.93
CA ASP A 56 1.11 6.47 17.94
C ASP A 56 2.39 7.17 17.48
N GLY A 57 2.30 8.36 16.90
CA GLY A 57 3.44 9.02 16.23
C GLY A 57 4.61 9.33 17.15
N ARG A 58 4.35 9.70 18.43
CA ARG A 58 5.42 9.93 19.41
C ARG A 58 6.18 8.64 19.76
N GLY A 59 5.47 7.52 19.88
CA GLY A 59 6.09 6.21 20.15
C GLY A 59 6.86 5.70 18.94
N LEU A 60 6.29 5.83 17.75
CA LEU A 60 6.94 5.43 16.49
C LEU A 60 8.19 6.28 16.19
N ALA A 61 8.17 7.59 16.49
CA ALA A 61 9.33 8.46 16.32
C ALA A 61 10.46 8.14 17.33
N ALA A 62 10.11 7.81 18.57
CA ALA A 62 11.08 7.37 19.57
C ALA A 62 11.74 6.04 19.16
N ASN A 63 10.93 5.06 18.75
CA ASN A 63 11.45 3.77 18.28
C ASN A 63 12.31 3.91 17.01
N ALA A 64 11.94 4.79 16.07
CA ALA A 64 12.75 5.06 14.88
C ALA A 64 14.11 5.72 15.21
N SER A 65 14.22 6.43 16.34
CA SER A 65 15.50 6.96 16.80
C SER A 65 16.39 5.89 17.44
N GLU A 66 15.78 4.84 18.00
CA GLU A 66 16.47 3.67 18.57
C GLU A 66 16.83 2.63 17.49
N GLU A 67 15.98 2.46 16.49
CA GLU A 67 16.20 1.61 15.30
C GLU A 67 16.85 2.43 14.18
N GLN A 68 18.14 2.73 14.31
CA GLN A 68 18.95 3.01 13.13
C GLN A 68 18.97 1.73 12.28
N GLU A 69 18.54 1.83 11.02
CA GLU A 69 18.62 0.73 10.05
C GLU A 69 20.09 0.36 9.84
N ALA A 70 20.55 -0.64 10.60
CA ALA A 70 21.92 -1.14 10.55
C ALA A 70 21.97 -2.33 9.61
N THR A 71 22.38 -2.08 8.37
CA THR A 71 22.71 -3.17 7.44
C THR A 71 24.07 -3.72 7.83
N PHE A 72 24.09 -4.98 8.28
CA PHE A 72 25.35 -5.71 8.51
C PHE A 72 25.59 -6.66 7.34
N ASP A 73 26.69 -6.44 6.61
CA ASP A 73 27.18 -7.43 5.68
C ASP A 73 27.72 -8.63 6.46
N LEU A 74 27.04 -9.77 6.34
CA LEU A 74 27.52 -11.03 6.91
C LEU A 74 28.64 -11.57 6.03
N ASN A 75 29.86 -11.55 6.55
CA ASN A 75 30.99 -12.17 5.87
C ASN A 75 30.77 -13.69 5.76
N PRO A 76 30.80 -14.27 4.56
CA PRO A 76 30.62 -15.70 4.38
C PRO A 76 31.81 -16.46 4.98
N LYS A 77 31.53 -17.62 5.59
CA LYS A 77 32.59 -18.52 6.06
C LYS A 77 33.36 -19.06 4.85
N ARG A 78 34.68 -18.91 4.83
CA ARG A 78 35.55 -19.52 3.81
C ARG A 78 35.56 -21.05 4.00
N GLY A 79 35.57 -21.77 2.89
CA GLY A 79 35.69 -23.23 2.90
C GLY A 79 37.01 -23.73 3.48
N ASP A 80 37.00 -24.96 3.99
CA ASP A 80 38.16 -25.63 4.55
C ASP A 80 39.14 -26.06 3.45
N ILE A 81 40.43 -25.96 3.73
CA ILE A 81 41.49 -26.52 2.87
C ILE A 81 41.72 -27.95 3.31
N ILE A 82 41.50 -28.91 2.41
CA ILE A 82 41.68 -30.34 2.65
C ILE A 82 42.81 -30.91 1.79
N ASP A 83 43.51 -31.91 2.30
CA ASP A 83 44.46 -32.73 1.53
C ASP A 83 43.72 -33.82 0.74
N ARG A 84 44.43 -34.52 -0.15
CA ARG A 84 43.95 -35.62 -1.01
C ARG A 84 43.27 -36.78 -0.24
N PHE A 85 43.61 -36.94 1.03
CA PHE A 85 43.03 -37.96 1.91
C PHE A 85 41.85 -37.44 2.74
N GLY A 86 41.41 -36.20 2.52
CA GLY A 86 40.31 -35.55 3.24
C GLY A 86 40.69 -34.93 4.59
N ALA A 87 41.97 -34.91 4.95
CA ALA A 87 42.45 -34.27 6.18
C ALA A 87 42.41 -32.74 6.06
N VAL A 88 41.90 -32.03 7.07
CA VAL A 88 41.80 -30.56 7.09
C VAL A 88 43.13 -29.93 7.47
N PHE A 89 43.66 -29.04 6.64
CA PHE A 89 44.90 -28.29 6.87
C PHE A 89 44.64 -26.86 7.32
N ALA A 90 43.53 -26.25 6.90
CA ALA A 90 43.13 -24.92 7.35
C ALA A 90 41.61 -24.79 7.39
N THR A 91 41.09 -24.22 8.49
CA THR A 91 39.68 -23.94 8.69
C THR A 91 39.49 -22.53 9.25
N THR A 92 38.30 -21.96 9.05
CA THR A 92 37.93 -20.65 9.61
C THR A 92 37.15 -20.85 10.90
N LEU A 93 37.62 -20.26 11.99
CA LEU A 93 36.97 -20.28 13.31
C LEU A 93 36.53 -18.86 13.71
N PRO A 94 35.40 -18.72 14.42
CA PRO A 94 35.00 -17.42 14.96
C PRO A 94 36.00 -16.96 16.02
N SER A 95 36.42 -15.69 15.93
CA SER A 95 37.24 -15.02 16.94
C SER A 95 36.46 -13.88 17.57
N TYR A 96 36.68 -13.67 18.87
CA TYR A 96 36.07 -12.59 19.64
C TYR A 96 37.16 -11.77 20.29
N ASP A 97 37.20 -10.48 19.97
CA ASP A 97 38.08 -9.52 20.63
C ASP A 97 37.29 -8.76 21.69
N VAL A 98 37.88 -8.61 22.87
CA VAL A 98 37.28 -7.89 24.00
C VAL A 98 37.99 -6.56 24.16
N TYR A 99 37.25 -5.46 24.00
CA TYR A 99 37.75 -4.10 24.17
C TYR A 99 37.08 -3.41 25.36
N VAL A 100 37.85 -2.63 26.12
CA VAL A 100 37.35 -1.77 27.20
C VAL A 100 37.65 -0.32 26.85
N GLN A 101 36.61 0.51 26.78
CA GLN A 101 36.75 1.96 26.65
C GLN A 101 36.66 2.61 28.04
N PRO A 102 37.73 3.28 28.51
CA PRO A 102 37.68 4.03 29.76
C PRO A 102 36.82 5.30 29.59
N PRO A 103 36.15 5.77 30.65
CA PRO A 103 35.39 7.01 30.62
C PRO A 103 36.32 8.21 30.37
N GLN A 104 35.86 9.16 29.57
CA GLN A 104 36.55 10.42 29.32
C GLN A 104 36.45 11.28 30.59
N LEU A 105 37.59 11.78 31.09
CA LEU A 105 37.67 12.68 32.26
C LEU A 105 37.23 14.11 31.92
#